data_AF-A0A8B6X5Q1-F1
#
_entry.id   AF-A0A8B6X5Q1-F1
#
_cell.length_a   1.000
_cell.length_b   1.000
_cell.length_c   1.000
_cell.angle_alpha   90.00
_cell.angle_beta   90.00
_cell.angle_gamma   90.00
#
_symmetry.space_group_name_H-M   'P 1'
#
loop_
_entity.id
_entity.type
_entity.pdbx_description
1 polymer ?
#
loop_
_entity_poly.entity_id
_entity_poly.type
_entity_poly.pdbx_seq_one_letter_code
_entity_poly.pdbx_strand_id
1 'polypeptide(L)'
;MKILMYGGCHAGAMKRIIDRYALGEHQVDMLVNFEMINTKEPFPYERLPQYDLLIFNPILNRGDWNTVHLEAECDRVGLRYLKYPWLQWGGYWPEPRTRYWGEKRSEWGVPMLLPLGAEHAARGAKAGFDSFYEALYEPRSFERVMPEWVEATTRRLKQIETQGAVDLPISDYVLDNFRREQLFLTPNHPNTPLYKFLFRGIERACGLKLDPAFYAVDRPVQEGTRLPVLPGVAELLGLGFRSSEWAHHSVVGGQYFTLREWAHTHYEALPTVIATATTDTWLKNQPSIEGAIRIRARRNSRHLLVQDDSASSPGYVAGRLFGAELPAGCQYLFRPHWTFDRAQFR
;
A
#
# COMPACT_ATOMS: atom_id res chain seq x y z
N MET A 1 -4.13 -31.39 -8.81
CA MET A 1 -4.14 -30.32 -9.85
C MET A 1 -2.82 -29.57 -9.81
N LYS A 2 -2.19 -29.30 -10.95
CA LYS A 2 -1.02 -28.42 -11.07
C LYS A 2 -1.49 -27.00 -11.36
N ILE A 3 -1.22 -26.08 -10.43
CA ILE A 3 -1.70 -24.71 -10.47
C ILE A 3 -0.49 -23.77 -10.60
N LEU A 4 -0.52 -22.87 -11.57
CA LEU A 4 0.41 -21.74 -11.62
C LEU A 4 -0.27 -20.50 -11.06
N MET A 5 0.34 -19.87 -10.05
CA MET A 5 -0.03 -18.53 -9.62
C MET A 5 0.92 -17.49 -10.20
N TYR A 6 0.37 -16.49 -10.89
CA TYR A 6 1.16 -15.37 -11.43
C TYR A 6 0.67 -14.04 -10.85
N GLY A 7 1.53 -13.34 -10.13
CA GLY A 7 1.15 -12.07 -9.50
C GLY A 7 2.17 -11.53 -8.51
N GLY A 8 1.75 -10.58 -7.69
CA GLY A 8 2.57 -9.99 -6.63
C GLY A 8 2.44 -10.72 -5.29
N CYS A 9 2.48 -9.95 -4.19
CA CYS A 9 2.35 -10.49 -2.83
C CYS A 9 1.04 -11.27 -2.57
N HIS A 10 -0.04 -10.98 -3.31
CA HIS A 10 -1.31 -11.70 -3.20
C HIS A 10 -1.20 -13.14 -3.71
N ALA A 11 -0.44 -13.39 -4.78
CA ALA A 11 -0.18 -14.74 -5.28
C ALA A 11 0.52 -15.58 -4.20
N GLY A 12 1.51 -14.99 -3.50
CA GLY A 12 2.18 -15.67 -2.38
C GLY A 12 1.25 -15.97 -1.21
N ALA A 13 0.31 -15.07 -0.89
CA ALA A 13 -0.70 -15.32 0.14
C ALA A 13 -1.68 -16.43 -0.26
N MET A 14 -2.15 -16.42 -1.50
CA MET A 14 -3.04 -17.46 -2.04
C MET A 14 -2.34 -18.81 -2.09
N LYS A 15 -1.07 -18.87 -2.51
CA LYS A 15 -0.26 -20.11 -2.50
C LYS A 15 -0.21 -20.69 -1.08
N ARG A 16 0.11 -19.88 -0.07
CA ARG A 16 0.12 -20.35 1.34
C ARG A 16 -1.22 -20.88 1.81
N ILE A 17 -2.33 -20.31 1.34
CA ILE A 17 -3.67 -20.83 1.65
C ILE A 17 -3.87 -22.21 1.00
N ILE A 18 -3.54 -22.37 -0.28
CA ILE A 18 -3.69 -23.65 -0.98
C ILE A 18 -2.76 -24.71 -0.38
N ASP A 19 -1.47 -24.40 -0.19
CA ASP A 19 -0.50 -25.32 0.39
C ASP A 19 -0.94 -25.84 1.77
N ARG A 20 -1.64 -25.00 2.54
CA ARG A 20 -2.06 -25.33 3.91
C ARG A 20 -3.43 -25.99 4.01
N TYR A 21 -4.37 -25.59 3.14
CA TYR A 21 -5.78 -25.93 3.31
C TYR A 21 -6.39 -26.66 2.12
N ALA A 22 -5.71 -26.85 1.00
CA ALA A 22 -6.32 -27.54 -0.13
C ALA A 22 -6.52 -29.04 0.16
N LEU A 23 -7.70 -29.55 -0.19
CA LEU A 23 -8.05 -30.96 -0.08
C LEU A 23 -7.63 -31.71 -1.35
N GLY A 24 -6.92 -32.82 -1.19
CA GLY A 24 -6.38 -33.63 -2.28
C GLY A 24 -4.97 -33.21 -2.72
N GLU A 25 -4.45 -33.87 -3.75
CA GLU A 25 -3.09 -33.62 -4.24
C GLU A 25 -3.07 -32.43 -5.21
N HIS A 26 -2.51 -31.31 -4.74
CA HIS A 26 -2.27 -30.11 -5.55
C HIS A 26 -0.81 -29.74 -5.53
N GLN A 27 -0.27 -29.35 -6.68
CA GLN A 27 1.05 -28.74 -6.80
C GLN A 27 0.85 -27.28 -7.20
N VAL A 28 1.35 -26.35 -6.40
CA VAL A 28 1.23 -24.92 -6.68
C VAL A 28 2.59 -24.33 -6.92
N ASP A 29 2.83 -23.90 -8.15
CA ASP A 29 3.99 -23.08 -8.52
C ASP A 29 3.60 -21.60 -8.47
N MET A 30 4.58 -20.72 -8.25
CA MET A 30 4.36 -19.28 -8.22
C MET A 30 5.43 -18.55 -9.02
N LEU A 31 5.00 -17.58 -9.82
CA LEU A 31 5.86 -16.62 -10.50
C LEU A 31 5.52 -15.20 -10.02
N VAL A 32 6.55 -14.46 -9.63
CA VAL A 32 6.41 -13.13 -9.02
C VAL A 32 6.60 -12.06 -10.09
N ASN A 33 5.52 -11.39 -10.47
CA ASN A 33 5.51 -10.48 -11.62
C ASN A 33 6.51 -9.30 -11.49
N PHE A 34 6.59 -8.67 -10.32
CA PHE A 34 7.46 -7.49 -10.13
C PHE A 34 8.95 -7.86 -10.14
N GLU A 35 9.31 -9.06 -9.69
CA GLU A 35 10.69 -9.55 -9.76
C GLU A 35 11.10 -9.73 -11.21
N MET A 36 10.27 -10.43 -11.99
CA MET A 36 10.49 -10.66 -13.42
C MET A 36 10.57 -9.35 -14.22
N ILE A 37 9.67 -8.41 -13.95
CA ILE A 37 9.69 -7.07 -14.57
C ILE A 37 11.00 -6.34 -14.22
N ASN A 38 11.43 -6.40 -12.96
CA ASN A 38 12.64 -5.71 -12.52
C ASN A 38 13.92 -6.34 -13.09
N THR A 39 13.97 -7.67 -13.22
CA THR A 39 15.10 -8.41 -13.80
C THR A 39 15.05 -8.45 -15.32
N LYS A 40 13.98 -7.94 -15.94
CA LYS A 40 13.68 -8.07 -17.37
C LYS A 40 13.63 -9.51 -17.86
N GLU A 41 13.26 -10.43 -16.96
CA GLU A 41 13.08 -11.84 -17.29
C GLU A 41 11.73 -12.05 -17.98
N PRO A 42 11.70 -12.69 -19.17
CA PRO A 42 10.44 -12.96 -19.86
C PRO A 42 9.60 -13.99 -19.11
N PHE A 43 8.30 -14.02 -19.38
CA PHE A 43 7.44 -15.08 -18.87
C PHE A 43 7.80 -16.43 -19.54
N PRO A 44 7.96 -17.52 -18.77
CA PRO A 44 8.35 -18.83 -19.31
C PRO A 44 7.14 -19.57 -19.92
N TYR A 45 6.67 -19.10 -21.07
CA TYR A 45 5.46 -19.60 -21.75
C TYR A 45 5.53 -21.10 -22.07
N GLU A 46 6.71 -21.64 -22.31
CA GLU A 46 6.94 -23.06 -22.57
C GLU A 46 6.54 -23.97 -21.39
N ARG A 47 6.40 -23.40 -20.19
CA ARG A 47 5.93 -24.12 -19.00
C ARG A 47 4.40 -24.14 -18.87
N LEU A 48 3.64 -23.45 -19.70
CA LEU A 48 2.17 -23.44 -19.53
C LEU A 48 1.51 -24.81 -19.71
N PRO A 49 1.91 -25.66 -20.70
CA PRO A 49 1.28 -26.96 -20.93
C PRO A 49 1.39 -27.98 -19.78
N GLN A 50 2.28 -27.75 -18.79
CA GLN A 50 2.40 -28.65 -17.62
C GLN A 50 1.42 -28.33 -16.48
N TYR A 51 0.65 -27.24 -16.57
CA TYR A 51 -0.34 -26.87 -15.56
C TYR A 51 -1.75 -27.23 -16.01
N ASP A 52 -2.64 -27.45 -15.05
CA ASP A 52 -4.08 -27.64 -15.27
C ASP A 52 -4.84 -26.31 -15.17
N LEU A 53 -4.28 -25.35 -14.44
CA LEU A 53 -4.91 -24.07 -14.13
C LEU A 53 -3.87 -22.96 -13.92
N LEU A 54 -4.11 -21.80 -14.51
CA LEU A 54 -3.42 -20.56 -14.19
C LEU A 54 -4.33 -19.60 -13.41
N ILE A 55 -3.86 -19.05 -12.29
CA ILE A 55 -4.58 -18.01 -11.54
C ILE A 55 -3.71 -16.76 -11.47
N PHE A 56 -4.24 -15.61 -11.89
CA PHE A 56 -3.45 -14.38 -11.92
C PHE A 56 -4.27 -13.11 -11.73
N ASN A 57 -3.58 -12.02 -11.39
CA ASN A 57 -4.15 -10.68 -11.45
C ASN A 57 -3.72 -9.95 -12.73
N PRO A 58 -4.63 -9.27 -13.45
CA PRO A 58 -4.27 -8.60 -14.70
C PRO A 58 -3.16 -7.56 -14.53
N ILE A 59 -2.27 -7.49 -15.51
CA ILE A 59 -1.22 -6.47 -15.65
C ILE A 59 -1.40 -5.83 -17.03
N LEU A 60 -1.71 -4.53 -17.07
CA LEU A 60 -2.12 -3.87 -18.31
C LEU A 60 -1.14 -2.77 -18.78
N ASN A 61 -0.14 -2.43 -17.98
CA ASN A 61 0.72 -1.26 -18.18
C ASN A 61 2.23 -1.57 -18.04
N ARG A 62 2.63 -2.76 -18.48
CA ARG A 62 3.99 -3.28 -18.39
C ARG A 62 4.50 -3.88 -19.70
N GLY A 63 4.01 -3.45 -20.87
CA GLY A 63 4.56 -3.87 -22.17
C GLY A 63 4.53 -5.39 -22.33
N ASP A 64 5.69 -6.01 -22.57
CA ASP A 64 5.84 -7.46 -22.77
C ASP A 64 5.38 -8.31 -21.56
N TRP A 65 5.28 -7.71 -20.37
CA TRP A 65 4.77 -8.37 -19.17
C TRP A 65 3.25 -8.20 -18.98
N ASN A 66 2.56 -7.59 -19.94
CA ASN A 66 1.11 -7.50 -19.91
C ASN A 66 0.47 -8.89 -19.98
N THR A 67 -0.53 -9.13 -19.13
CA THR A 67 -1.18 -10.44 -19.03
C THR A 67 -2.02 -10.79 -20.26
N VAL A 68 -2.31 -9.84 -21.15
CA VAL A 68 -2.99 -10.13 -22.44
C VAL A 68 -2.20 -11.14 -23.28
N HIS A 69 -0.87 -11.12 -23.22
CA HIS A 69 -0.03 -12.10 -23.91
C HIS A 69 -0.14 -13.48 -23.26
N LEU A 70 -0.27 -13.51 -21.93
CA LEU A 70 -0.50 -14.74 -21.17
C LEU A 70 -1.88 -15.33 -21.44
N GLU A 71 -2.92 -14.50 -21.55
CA GLU A 71 -4.28 -14.90 -21.94
C GLU A 71 -4.26 -15.55 -23.34
N ALA A 72 -3.67 -14.87 -24.33
CA ALA A 72 -3.57 -15.39 -25.70
C ALA A 72 -2.82 -16.73 -25.78
N GLU A 73 -1.75 -16.88 -25.00
CA GLU A 73 -0.99 -18.13 -24.96
C GLU A 73 -1.77 -19.25 -24.26
N CYS A 74 -2.49 -18.95 -23.18
CA CYS A 74 -3.36 -19.91 -22.52
C CYS A 74 -4.45 -20.42 -23.47
N ASP A 75 -5.09 -19.52 -24.21
CA ASP A 75 -6.09 -19.88 -25.23
C ASP A 75 -5.47 -20.78 -26.31
N ARG A 76 -4.25 -20.47 -26.76
CA ARG A 76 -3.52 -21.24 -27.78
C ARG A 76 -3.22 -22.66 -27.34
N VAL A 77 -2.83 -22.87 -26.08
CA VAL A 77 -2.48 -24.20 -25.55
C VAL A 77 -3.66 -24.92 -24.88
N GLY A 78 -4.84 -24.31 -24.83
CA GLY A 78 -6.02 -24.85 -24.16
C GLY A 78 -5.91 -24.88 -22.63
N LEU A 79 -5.06 -24.04 -22.04
CA LEU A 79 -4.91 -23.92 -20.59
C LEU A 79 -6.04 -23.05 -20.01
N ARG A 80 -6.74 -23.59 -19.01
CA ARG A 80 -7.74 -22.83 -18.26
C ARG A 80 -7.06 -21.78 -17.39
N TYR A 81 -7.61 -20.58 -17.34
CA TYR A 81 -7.15 -19.53 -16.44
C TYR A 81 -8.30 -18.86 -15.68
N LEU A 82 -7.93 -18.17 -14.60
CA LEU A 82 -8.83 -17.41 -13.75
C LEU A 82 -8.19 -16.09 -13.33
N LYS A 83 -8.90 -14.98 -13.57
CA LYS A 83 -8.49 -13.62 -13.27
C LYS A 83 -9.16 -13.10 -12.01
N TYR A 84 -8.36 -12.57 -11.10
CA TYR A 84 -8.84 -11.79 -9.95
C TYR A 84 -8.24 -10.38 -9.99
N PRO A 85 -8.91 -9.34 -9.46
CA PRO A 85 -8.37 -7.98 -9.51
C PRO A 85 -7.15 -7.85 -8.60
N TRP A 86 -6.30 -6.86 -8.88
CA TRP A 86 -5.32 -6.42 -7.90
C TRP A 86 -6.05 -5.97 -6.63
N LEU A 87 -5.82 -6.68 -5.52
CA LEU A 87 -6.61 -6.54 -4.30
C LEU A 87 -6.16 -5.27 -3.56
N GLN A 88 -6.67 -4.12 -4.01
CA GLN A 88 -6.33 -2.82 -3.46
C GLN A 88 -7.56 -1.94 -3.28
N TRP A 89 -7.77 -1.50 -2.04
CA TRP A 89 -8.85 -0.59 -1.66
C TRP A 89 -8.46 0.19 -0.39
N GLY A 90 -8.51 1.52 -0.47
CA GLY A 90 -8.01 2.42 0.59
C GLY A 90 -9.09 3.11 1.41
N GLY A 91 -10.32 2.60 1.44
CA GLY A 91 -11.48 3.34 1.98
C GLY A 91 -11.56 3.41 3.50
N TYR A 92 -10.65 2.76 4.23
CA TYR A 92 -10.57 2.88 5.70
C TYR A 92 -9.68 4.04 6.18
N TRP A 93 -8.94 4.69 5.28
CA TRP A 93 -7.94 5.68 5.67
C TRP A 93 -8.11 6.95 4.83
N PRO A 94 -7.88 8.15 5.39
CA PRO A 94 -8.00 9.38 4.63
C PRO A 94 -6.77 9.58 3.75
N GLU A 95 -6.94 9.38 2.45
CA GLU A 95 -5.89 9.56 1.45
C GLU A 95 -4.57 8.81 1.74
N PRO A 96 -4.58 7.51 2.07
CA PRO A 96 -3.36 6.79 2.41
C PRO A 96 -2.38 6.81 1.24
N ARG A 97 -1.10 6.96 1.55
CA ARG A 97 -0.01 6.93 0.56
C ARG A 97 1.12 6.07 1.04
N THR A 98 1.76 5.38 0.11
CA THR A 98 3.02 4.69 0.36
C THR A 98 4.12 5.74 0.60
N ARG A 99 4.78 5.64 1.74
CA ARG A 99 6.00 6.35 2.11
C ARG A 99 7.18 5.43 1.85
N TYR A 100 8.23 5.96 1.27
CA TYR A 100 9.42 5.19 0.91
C TYR A 100 10.62 5.69 1.73
N TRP A 101 11.33 4.74 2.34
CA TRP A 101 12.49 4.92 3.19
C TRP A 101 13.70 4.28 2.48
N GLY A 102 14.41 5.07 1.67
CA GLY A 102 15.41 4.56 0.74
C GLY A 102 14.80 3.72 -0.39
N GLU A 103 15.62 2.88 -1.04
CA GLU A 103 15.20 2.16 -2.26
C GLU A 103 14.33 0.93 -2.00
N LYS A 104 14.36 0.36 -0.79
CA LYS A 104 13.81 -0.98 -0.52
C LYS A 104 12.75 -1.04 0.59
N ARG A 105 12.50 0.05 1.32
CA ARG A 105 11.54 0.03 2.43
C ARG A 105 10.40 0.97 2.13
N SER A 106 9.19 0.48 2.26
CA SER A 106 8.00 1.31 2.16
C SER A 106 6.97 0.93 3.20
N GLU A 107 6.15 1.90 3.57
CA GLU A 107 5.05 1.74 4.51
C GLU A 107 3.89 2.63 4.11
N TRP A 108 2.69 2.33 4.59
CA TRP A 108 1.56 3.22 4.38
C TRP A 108 1.53 4.32 5.45
N GLY A 109 1.27 5.55 5.02
CA GLY A 109 1.03 6.70 5.89
C GLY A 109 -0.26 7.42 5.52
N VAL A 110 -0.63 8.40 6.34
CA VAL A 110 -1.86 9.20 6.18
C VAL A 110 -1.46 10.69 6.06
N PRO A 111 -1.10 11.17 4.86
CA PRO A 111 -0.57 12.53 4.67
C PRO A 111 -1.52 13.64 5.12
N MET A 112 -2.83 13.38 5.11
CA MET A 112 -3.85 14.31 5.59
C MET A 112 -3.70 14.64 7.08
N LEU A 113 -2.95 13.85 7.85
CA LEU A 113 -2.63 14.17 9.24
C LEU A 113 -1.62 15.32 9.39
N LEU A 114 -0.86 15.66 8.36
CA LEU A 114 0.11 16.75 8.40
C LEU A 114 -0.58 18.13 8.59
N PRO A 115 -1.55 18.54 7.74
CA PRO A 115 -2.27 19.79 7.98
C PRO A 115 -3.03 19.78 9.31
N LEU A 116 -3.65 18.65 9.68
CA LEU A 116 -4.33 18.52 10.98
C LEU A 116 -3.38 18.76 12.15
N GLY A 117 -2.20 18.11 12.14
CA GLY A 117 -1.21 18.33 13.19
C GLY A 117 -0.66 19.75 13.23
N ALA A 118 -0.49 20.40 12.07
CA ALA A 118 -0.03 21.78 12.00
C ALA A 118 -1.02 22.76 12.65
N GLU A 119 -2.33 22.54 12.52
CA GLU A 119 -3.39 23.32 13.19
C GLU A 119 -3.26 23.26 14.72
N HIS A 120 -2.79 22.13 15.26
CA HIS A 120 -2.65 21.91 16.69
C HIS A 120 -1.26 22.29 17.24
N ALA A 121 -0.22 22.28 16.41
CA ALA A 121 1.17 22.55 16.82
C ALA A 121 1.39 23.95 17.41
N ALA A 122 0.54 24.92 17.09
CA ALA A 122 0.62 26.29 17.62
C ALA A 122 0.44 26.39 19.16
N ARG A 123 0.01 25.31 19.83
CA ARG A 123 -0.25 25.26 21.28
C ARG A 123 0.99 24.88 22.12
N GLY A 124 2.17 24.78 21.50
CA GLY A 124 3.40 24.27 22.12
C GLY A 124 3.51 22.75 22.05
N ALA A 125 4.72 22.18 22.18
CA ALA A 125 5.00 20.78 21.82
C ALA A 125 4.07 19.74 22.46
N LYS A 126 3.95 19.72 23.80
CA LYS A 126 3.12 18.71 24.51
C LYS A 126 1.62 18.95 24.32
N ALA A 127 1.16 20.18 24.56
CA ALA A 127 -0.26 20.52 24.43
C ALA A 127 -0.74 20.44 22.98
N GLY A 128 0.16 20.67 22.01
CA GLY A 128 -0.10 20.48 20.59
C GLY A 128 -0.24 19.01 20.21
N PHE A 129 0.64 18.12 20.71
CA PHE A 129 0.52 16.69 20.44
C PHE A 129 -0.76 16.10 21.05
N ASP A 130 -1.04 16.39 22.31
CA ASP A 130 -2.25 15.89 22.97
C ASP A 130 -3.50 16.39 22.23
N SER A 131 -3.54 17.67 21.84
CA SER A 131 -4.65 18.22 21.05
C SER A 131 -4.78 17.60 19.66
N PHE A 132 -3.66 17.29 18.98
CA PHE A 132 -3.66 16.56 17.70
C PHE A 132 -4.17 15.14 17.87
N TYR A 133 -3.75 14.45 18.93
CA TYR A 133 -4.16 13.08 19.21
C TYR A 133 -5.67 12.99 19.47
N GLU A 134 -6.24 13.90 20.27
CA GLU A 134 -7.69 14.00 20.47
C GLU A 134 -8.43 14.25 19.15
N ALA A 135 -7.89 15.08 18.25
CA ALA A 135 -8.50 15.34 16.95
C ALA A 135 -8.61 14.09 16.04
N LEU A 136 -7.85 13.02 16.32
CA LEU A 136 -7.98 11.73 15.62
C LEU A 136 -9.26 10.97 16.00
N TYR A 137 -9.88 11.32 17.14
CA TYR A 137 -11.14 10.75 17.61
C TYR A 137 -12.37 11.49 17.09
N GLU A 138 -12.19 12.69 16.54
CA GLU A 138 -13.27 13.56 16.12
C GLU A 138 -13.71 13.27 14.68
N PRO A 139 -14.95 12.78 14.42
CA PRO A 139 -15.41 12.45 13.07
C PRO A 139 -15.34 13.63 12.09
N ARG A 140 -15.65 14.83 12.57
CA ARG A 140 -15.59 16.10 11.83
C ARG A 140 -14.23 16.41 11.21
N SER A 141 -13.14 15.91 11.79
CA SER A 141 -11.79 16.05 11.22
C SER A 141 -11.67 15.37 9.85
N PHE A 142 -12.56 14.42 9.55
CA PHE A 142 -12.49 13.55 8.37
C PHE A 142 -13.71 13.65 7.43
N GLU A 143 -14.79 14.31 7.86
CA GLU A 143 -16.07 14.43 7.13
C GLU A 143 -15.93 14.93 5.70
N ARG A 144 -15.02 15.89 5.45
CA ARG A 144 -14.81 16.44 4.11
C ARG A 144 -14.15 15.47 3.14
N VAL A 145 -13.30 14.56 3.63
CA VAL A 145 -12.41 13.77 2.76
C VAL A 145 -12.87 12.33 2.62
N MET A 146 -13.36 11.71 3.69
CA MET A 146 -13.67 10.28 3.67
C MET A 146 -14.76 9.87 2.67
N PRO A 147 -15.89 10.59 2.52
CA PRO A 147 -16.92 10.21 1.55
C PRO A 147 -16.39 10.17 0.12
N GLU A 148 -15.72 11.24 -0.30
CA GLU A 148 -15.11 11.34 -1.65
C GLU A 148 -14.02 10.29 -1.83
N TRP A 149 -13.23 10.03 -0.79
CA TRP A 149 -12.13 9.08 -0.87
C TRP A 149 -12.61 7.62 -0.99
N VAL A 150 -13.64 7.23 -0.21
CA VAL A 150 -14.29 5.90 -0.31
C VAL A 150 -14.86 5.69 -1.71
N GLU A 151 -15.51 6.71 -2.26
CA GLU A 151 -16.03 6.65 -3.62
C GLU A 151 -14.90 6.50 -4.65
N ALA A 152 -13.86 7.33 -4.56
CA ALA A 152 -12.74 7.33 -5.49
C ALA A 152 -11.99 5.98 -5.51
N THR A 153 -11.67 5.41 -4.35
CA THR A 153 -10.98 4.11 -4.29
C THR A 153 -11.87 2.95 -4.74
N THR A 154 -13.18 3.03 -4.53
CA THR A 154 -14.14 2.04 -5.04
C THR A 154 -14.25 2.12 -6.55
N ARG A 155 -14.40 3.33 -7.09
CA ARG A 155 -14.45 3.57 -8.54
C ARG A 155 -13.18 3.05 -9.21
N ARG A 156 -12.02 3.27 -8.60
CA ARG A 156 -10.75 2.74 -9.10
C ARG A 156 -10.72 1.21 -9.10
N LEU A 157 -11.18 0.56 -8.04
CA LEU A 157 -11.28 -0.90 -7.98
C LEU A 157 -12.20 -1.44 -9.10
N LYS A 158 -13.40 -0.86 -9.26
CA LYS A 158 -14.32 -1.21 -10.35
C LYS A 158 -13.69 -1.02 -11.73
N GLN A 159 -12.96 0.08 -11.94
CA GLN A 159 -12.25 0.31 -13.19
C GLN A 159 -11.20 -0.78 -13.47
N ILE A 160 -10.43 -1.20 -12.46
CA ILE A 160 -9.44 -2.28 -12.60
C ILE A 160 -10.13 -3.61 -12.97
N GLU A 161 -11.26 -3.91 -12.31
CA GLU A 161 -12.05 -5.11 -12.60
C GLU A 161 -12.59 -5.11 -14.03
N THR A 162 -13.16 -3.99 -14.48
CA THR A 162 -13.67 -3.83 -15.85
C THR A 162 -12.55 -3.88 -16.89
N GLN A 163 -11.45 -3.13 -16.70
CA GLN A 163 -10.34 -3.09 -17.65
C GLN A 163 -9.60 -4.42 -17.75
N GLY A 164 -9.46 -5.13 -16.63
CA GLY A 164 -8.84 -6.45 -16.58
C GLY A 164 -9.77 -7.59 -17.00
N ALA A 165 -11.06 -7.30 -17.24
CA ALA A 165 -12.11 -8.28 -17.49
C ALA A 165 -12.01 -9.46 -16.50
N VAL A 166 -11.97 -9.16 -15.20
CA VAL A 166 -11.71 -10.18 -14.17
C VAL A 166 -12.88 -11.15 -14.02
N ASP A 167 -12.58 -12.42 -13.75
CA ASP A 167 -13.58 -13.46 -13.54
C ASP A 167 -14.18 -13.40 -12.13
N LEU A 168 -13.39 -12.92 -11.16
CA LEU A 168 -13.77 -12.79 -9.75
C LEU A 168 -13.71 -11.33 -9.29
N PRO A 169 -14.68 -10.47 -9.67
CA PRO A 169 -14.76 -9.12 -9.14
C PRO A 169 -15.04 -9.16 -7.62
N ILE A 170 -14.47 -8.22 -6.89
CA ILE A 170 -14.61 -8.10 -5.44
C ILE A 170 -15.28 -6.77 -5.02
N SER A 171 -15.43 -5.81 -5.92
CA SER A 171 -15.85 -4.44 -5.57
C SER A 171 -17.22 -4.39 -4.90
N ASP A 172 -18.19 -5.17 -5.37
CA ASP A 172 -19.52 -5.22 -4.76
C ASP A 172 -19.46 -5.90 -3.38
N TYR A 173 -18.70 -6.98 -3.23
CA TYR A 173 -18.45 -7.59 -1.92
C TYR A 173 -17.81 -6.60 -0.95
N VAL A 174 -16.84 -5.80 -1.42
CA VAL A 174 -16.21 -4.76 -0.61
C VAL A 174 -17.24 -3.73 -0.17
N LEU A 175 -18.07 -3.21 -1.07
CA LEU A 175 -19.10 -2.22 -0.74
C LEU A 175 -20.14 -2.74 0.25
N ASP A 176 -20.53 -4.00 0.12
CA ASP A 176 -21.54 -4.62 0.98
C ASP A 176 -21.01 -4.96 2.37
N ASN A 177 -19.69 -5.14 2.53
CA ASN A 177 -19.10 -5.70 3.75
C ASN A 177 -18.10 -4.78 4.46
N PHE A 178 -17.58 -3.72 3.82
CA PHE A 178 -16.51 -2.91 4.42
C PHE A 178 -16.89 -2.27 5.75
N ARG A 179 -18.18 -2.04 6.02
CA ARG A 179 -18.61 -1.53 7.32
C ARG A 179 -18.66 -2.62 8.39
N ARG A 180 -18.96 -3.87 8.02
CA ARG A 180 -19.16 -4.98 8.97
C ARG A 180 -17.85 -5.66 9.35
N GLU A 181 -16.92 -5.76 8.39
CA GLU A 181 -15.70 -6.54 8.53
C GLU A 181 -14.49 -5.74 8.04
N GLN A 182 -13.35 -5.88 8.74
CA GLN A 182 -12.10 -5.28 8.26
C GLN A 182 -11.56 -6.09 7.09
N LEU A 183 -11.91 -5.70 5.86
CA LEU A 183 -11.49 -6.39 4.63
C LEU A 183 -10.02 -6.16 4.23
N PHE A 184 -9.38 -5.12 4.76
CA PHE A 184 -8.03 -4.70 4.42
C PHE A 184 -7.25 -4.27 5.67
N LEU A 185 -6.00 -4.69 5.79
CA LEU A 185 -5.06 -4.33 6.86
C LEU A 185 -4.25 -3.07 6.49
N THR A 186 -3.97 -2.92 5.21
CA THR A 186 -3.50 -1.70 4.55
C THR A 186 -4.17 -1.65 3.16
N PRO A 187 -4.06 -0.53 2.41
CA PRO A 187 -4.73 -0.43 1.12
C PRO A 187 -4.45 -1.58 0.14
N ASN A 188 -3.30 -2.25 0.20
CA ASN A 188 -2.92 -3.37 -0.67
C ASN A 188 -2.68 -4.70 0.06
N HIS A 189 -3.04 -4.81 1.34
CA HIS A 189 -2.97 -6.06 2.11
C HIS A 189 -4.38 -6.46 2.55
N PRO A 190 -5.07 -7.31 1.76
CA PRO A 190 -6.33 -7.91 2.14
C PRO A 190 -6.25 -8.63 3.47
N ASN A 191 -7.33 -8.55 4.23
CA ASN A 191 -7.51 -9.38 5.42
C ASN A 191 -8.21 -10.70 5.05
N THR A 192 -8.25 -11.62 6.00
CA THR A 192 -8.79 -12.97 5.84
C THR A 192 -10.21 -13.03 5.25
N PRO A 193 -11.18 -12.17 5.63
CA PRO A 193 -12.53 -12.26 5.06
C PRO A 193 -12.57 -12.05 3.55
N LEU A 194 -11.73 -11.16 3.00
CA LEU A 194 -11.64 -10.95 1.56
C LEU A 194 -11.02 -12.16 0.85
N TYR A 195 -10.00 -12.80 1.45
CA TYR A 195 -9.47 -14.06 0.93
C TYR A 195 -10.51 -15.19 0.98
N LYS A 196 -11.32 -15.29 2.05
CA LYS A 196 -12.42 -16.27 2.13
C LYS A 196 -13.43 -16.06 1.00
N PHE A 197 -13.81 -14.81 0.70
CA PHE A 197 -14.66 -14.49 -0.45
C PHE A 197 -14.03 -14.93 -1.77
N LEU A 198 -12.76 -14.56 -1.99
CA LEU A 198 -12.05 -14.90 -3.22
C LEU A 198 -11.96 -16.42 -3.43
N PHE A 199 -11.59 -17.17 -2.39
CA PHE A 199 -11.48 -18.63 -2.47
C PHE A 199 -12.81 -19.31 -2.72
N ARG A 200 -13.93 -18.86 -2.13
CA ARG A 200 -15.27 -19.37 -2.52
C ARG A 200 -15.55 -19.14 -4.02
N GLY A 201 -15.04 -18.06 -4.60
CA GLY A 201 -15.06 -17.82 -6.04
C GLY A 201 -14.23 -18.85 -6.81
N ILE A 202 -12.97 -19.05 -6.40
CA ILE A 202 -12.03 -20.01 -7.02
C ILE A 202 -12.57 -21.44 -6.93
N GLU A 203 -13.09 -21.86 -5.79
CA GLU A 203 -13.65 -23.21 -5.60
C GLU A 203 -14.84 -23.46 -6.53
N ARG A 204 -15.68 -22.44 -6.75
CA ARG A 204 -16.82 -22.52 -7.69
C ARG A 204 -16.37 -22.56 -9.15
N ALA A 205 -15.41 -21.73 -9.53
CA ALA A 205 -14.96 -21.60 -10.92
C ALA A 205 -14.08 -22.77 -11.38
N CYS A 206 -13.23 -23.28 -10.49
CA CYS A 206 -12.16 -24.21 -10.85
C CYS A 206 -12.29 -25.59 -10.21
N GLY A 207 -13.20 -25.77 -9.25
CA GLY A 207 -13.36 -27.05 -8.54
C GLY A 207 -12.25 -27.33 -7.52
N LEU A 208 -11.35 -26.37 -7.26
CA LEU A 208 -10.46 -26.41 -6.10
C LEU A 208 -11.32 -26.57 -4.84
N LYS A 209 -10.90 -27.43 -3.91
CA LYS A 209 -11.58 -27.61 -2.62
C LYS A 209 -10.62 -27.29 -1.50
N LEU A 210 -11.04 -26.45 -0.57
CA LEU A 210 -10.33 -26.18 0.66
C LEU A 210 -10.98 -26.90 1.84
N ASP A 211 -10.17 -27.21 2.84
CA ASP A 211 -10.60 -27.68 4.14
C ASP A 211 -11.49 -26.60 4.78
N PRO A 212 -12.70 -26.95 5.24
CA PRO A 212 -13.59 -26.03 5.96
C PRO A 212 -12.92 -25.27 7.10
N ALA A 213 -11.85 -25.80 7.71
CA ALA A 213 -11.05 -25.13 8.72
C ALA A 213 -10.55 -23.76 8.26
N PHE A 214 -10.19 -23.56 6.99
CA PHE A 214 -9.78 -22.24 6.46
C PHE A 214 -10.87 -21.19 6.69
N TYR A 215 -12.13 -21.56 6.48
CA TYR A 215 -13.27 -20.66 6.65
C TYR A 215 -13.56 -20.31 8.11
N ALA A 216 -13.05 -21.11 9.05
CA ALA A 216 -13.10 -20.84 10.49
C ALA A 216 -11.87 -20.06 11.03
N VAL A 217 -10.86 -19.79 10.21
CA VAL A 217 -9.66 -19.04 10.65
C VAL A 217 -9.98 -17.56 10.82
N ASP A 218 -9.65 -17.01 11.99
CA ASP A 218 -9.78 -15.57 12.27
C ASP A 218 -8.43 -14.81 12.21
N ARG A 219 -7.33 -15.54 12.06
CA ARG A 219 -6.00 -14.94 11.93
C ARG A 219 -5.80 -14.34 10.53
N PRO A 220 -5.17 -13.16 10.40
CA PRO A 220 -4.83 -12.56 9.11
C PRO A 220 -3.92 -13.47 8.26
N VAL A 221 -4.25 -13.65 6.99
CA VAL A 221 -3.43 -14.42 6.03
C VAL A 221 -2.09 -13.72 5.69
N GLN A 222 -2.13 -12.39 5.66
CA GLN A 222 -0.95 -11.54 5.44
C GLN A 222 -0.62 -10.82 6.75
N GLU A 223 0.24 -11.43 7.56
CA GLU A 223 0.73 -10.84 8.81
C GLU A 223 1.81 -9.78 8.55
N GLY A 224 2.11 -8.96 9.56
CA GLY A 224 3.31 -8.10 9.54
C GLY A 224 3.19 -6.78 8.78
N THR A 225 2.00 -6.32 8.37
CA THR A 225 1.81 -4.89 8.02
C THR A 225 0.37 -4.48 8.28
N ARG A 226 0.16 -3.44 9.08
CA ARG A 226 -1.16 -2.90 9.39
C ARG A 226 -1.11 -1.39 9.57
N LEU A 227 -2.07 -0.71 8.96
CA LEU A 227 -2.32 0.71 9.16
C LEU A 227 -3.56 0.85 10.06
N PRO A 228 -3.48 1.58 11.18
CA PRO A 228 -4.62 1.71 12.10
C PRO A 228 -5.72 2.52 11.41
N VAL A 229 -6.98 2.10 11.60
CA VAL A 229 -8.12 2.95 11.24
C VAL A 229 -8.31 3.95 12.36
N LEU A 230 -8.34 5.24 12.02
CA LEU A 230 -8.45 6.31 13.00
C LEU A 230 -9.84 6.25 13.66
N PRO A 231 -9.96 6.48 14.97
CA PRO A 231 -11.24 6.35 15.67
C PRO A 231 -12.34 7.25 15.08
N GLY A 232 -12.03 8.51 14.78
CA GLY A 232 -12.99 9.43 14.14
C GLY A 232 -13.40 8.97 12.74
N VAL A 233 -12.53 8.28 12.00
CA VAL A 233 -12.87 7.66 10.71
C VAL A 233 -13.78 6.44 10.90
N ALA A 234 -13.51 5.61 11.90
CA ALA A 234 -14.32 4.44 12.20
C ALA A 234 -15.74 4.81 12.60
N GLU A 235 -15.88 5.84 13.44
CA GLU A 235 -17.17 6.41 13.81
C GLU A 235 -17.89 7.04 12.61
N LEU A 236 -17.21 7.90 11.85
CA LEU A 236 -17.77 8.57 10.66
C LEU A 236 -18.33 7.57 9.63
N LEU A 237 -17.63 6.46 9.40
CA LEU A 237 -18.04 5.45 8.43
C LEU A 237 -19.02 4.40 9.00
N GLY A 238 -19.25 4.41 10.32
CA GLY A 238 -20.08 3.42 11.01
C GLY A 238 -19.49 2.01 10.94
N LEU A 239 -18.18 1.86 11.19
CA LEU A 239 -17.51 0.57 11.14
C LEU A 239 -17.85 -0.28 12.37
N GLY A 240 -18.38 -1.49 12.15
CA GLY A 240 -18.78 -2.46 13.16
C GLY A 240 -17.63 -3.32 13.70
N PHE A 241 -16.41 -3.08 13.26
CA PHE A 241 -15.22 -3.74 13.78
C PHE A 241 -14.31 -2.75 14.51
N ARG A 242 -13.59 -3.25 15.51
CA ARG A 242 -12.48 -2.51 16.11
C ARG A 242 -11.26 -2.69 15.22
N SER A 243 -10.77 -1.61 14.62
CA SER A 243 -9.40 -1.63 14.12
C SER A 243 -8.48 -1.82 15.32
N SER A 244 -7.37 -2.52 15.14
CA SER A 244 -6.44 -2.64 16.26
C SER A 244 -5.94 -1.25 16.66
N GLU A 245 -5.84 -1.04 17.96
CA GLU A 245 -5.05 0.06 18.55
C GLU A 245 -3.57 -0.03 18.14
N TRP A 246 -3.18 -1.07 17.41
CA TRP A 246 -1.83 -1.37 17.00
C TRP A 246 -1.64 -1.08 15.50
N ALA A 247 -0.70 -0.21 15.18
CA ALA A 247 -0.06 -0.09 13.88
C ALA A 247 1.15 -1.02 13.81
N HIS A 248 1.56 -1.41 12.60
CA HIS A 248 2.83 -2.12 12.42
C HIS A 248 3.72 -1.34 11.45
N HIS A 249 4.90 -0.93 11.92
CA HIS A 249 5.91 -0.28 11.11
C HIS A 249 6.99 -1.28 10.69
N SER A 250 6.96 -1.69 9.42
CA SER A 250 8.02 -2.54 8.83
C SER A 250 9.40 -1.86 8.86
N VAL A 251 9.42 -0.51 8.87
CA VAL A 251 10.65 0.30 8.82
C VAL A 251 11.37 0.33 10.18
N VAL A 252 10.62 0.27 11.29
CA VAL A 252 11.16 0.32 12.66
C VAL A 252 11.24 -1.10 13.24
N GLY A 253 11.92 -2.00 12.52
CA GLY A 253 12.19 -3.36 12.97
C GLY A 253 10.97 -4.28 13.07
N GLY A 254 9.86 -3.96 12.40
CA GLY A 254 8.63 -4.76 12.47
C GLY A 254 7.94 -4.70 13.84
N GLN A 255 8.11 -3.60 14.56
CA GLN A 255 7.48 -3.41 15.86
C GLN A 255 6.01 -3.01 15.71
N TYR A 256 5.22 -3.41 16.70
CA TYR A 256 3.86 -2.94 16.89
C TYR A 256 3.87 -1.66 17.72
N PHE A 257 3.11 -0.66 17.26
CA PHE A 257 2.99 0.64 17.91
C PHE A 257 1.53 0.84 18.28
N THR A 258 1.28 1.34 19.47
CA THR A 258 -0.04 1.87 19.83
C THR A 258 -0.43 3.01 18.88
N LEU A 259 -1.72 3.33 18.80
CA LEU A 259 -2.22 4.45 18.01
C LEU A 259 -1.54 5.75 18.42
N ARG A 260 -1.28 5.94 19.72
CA ARG A 260 -0.61 7.13 20.25
C ARG A 260 0.84 7.21 19.78
N GLU A 261 1.60 6.12 19.87
CA GLU A 261 2.98 6.09 19.36
C GLU A 261 3.02 6.31 17.85
N TRP A 262 2.12 5.65 17.10
CA TRP A 262 1.98 5.85 15.65
C TRP A 262 1.64 7.31 15.31
N ALA A 263 0.70 7.93 16.03
CA ALA A 263 0.33 9.33 15.85
C ALA A 263 1.52 10.26 16.17
N HIS A 264 2.29 9.95 17.20
CA HIS A 264 3.50 10.69 17.55
C HIS A 264 4.51 10.72 16.39
N THR A 265 4.70 9.60 15.66
CA THR A 265 5.58 9.60 14.47
C THR A 265 5.10 10.55 13.37
N HIS A 266 3.79 10.78 13.23
CA HIS A 266 3.23 11.72 12.26
C HIS A 266 3.35 13.16 12.76
N TYR A 267 3.14 13.37 14.06
CA TYR A 267 3.25 14.69 14.69
C TYR A 267 4.69 15.22 14.69
N GLU A 268 5.67 14.37 15.01
CA GLU A 268 7.10 14.73 14.91
C GLU A 268 7.54 14.98 13.45
N ALA A 269 6.75 14.52 12.48
CA ALA A 269 6.97 14.80 11.06
C ALA A 269 6.26 16.08 10.58
N LEU A 270 5.67 16.89 11.46
CA LEU A 270 5.06 18.19 11.10
C LEU A 270 6.07 19.29 10.70
N PRO A 271 7.26 19.42 11.31
CA PRO A 271 8.27 20.39 10.90
C PRO A 271 8.87 20.10 9.51
N THR A 272 8.35 19.09 8.83
CA THR A 272 8.87 18.59 7.58
C THR A 272 8.03 19.05 6.39
N VAL A 273 8.67 19.77 5.47
CA VAL A 273 8.04 20.34 4.28
C VAL A 273 8.18 19.36 3.13
N ILE A 274 7.08 19.08 2.41
CA ILE A 274 7.12 18.31 1.16
C ILE A 274 7.46 19.26 0.01
N ALA A 275 8.63 19.09 -0.56
CA ALA A 275 9.16 19.83 -1.70
C ALA A 275 9.08 18.99 -2.99
N THR A 276 8.86 19.62 -4.14
CA THR A 276 8.85 18.92 -5.44
C THR A 276 10.08 19.29 -6.24
N ALA A 277 10.90 18.32 -6.63
CA ALA A 277 12.12 18.57 -7.40
C ALA A 277 11.75 19.18 -8.76
N THR A 278 12.27 20.36 -9.09
CA THR A 278 11.97 21.02 -10.37
C THR A 278 12.89 20.54 -11.49
N THR A 279 14.01 19.89 -11.14
CA THR A 279 15.01 19.32 -12.04
C THR A 279 15.50 17.96 -11.53
N ASP A 280 16.16 17.20 -12.40
CA ASP A 280 16.93 16.02 -12.01
C ASP A 280 18.19 16.49 -11.26
N THR A 281 18.34 16.09 -9.99
CA THR A 281 19.51 16.46 -9.18
C THR A 281 19.93 15.33 -8.23
N TRP A 282 21.15 15.42 -7.70
CA TRP A 282 21.64 14.53 -6.65
C TRP A 282 21.66 15.29 -5.33
N LEU A 283 20.91 14.78 -4.36
CA LEU A 283 20.92 15.26 -2.98
C LEU A 283 22.07 14.54 -2.26
N LYS A 284 23.00 15.31 -1.70
CA LYS A 284 24.03 14.80 -0.78
C LYS A 284 23.56 15.06 0.64
N ASN A 285 23.68 14.05 1.50
CA ASN A 285 23.49 14.25 2.93
C ASN A 285 24.63 15.07 3.55
N GLN A 286 24.43 15.62 4.76
CA GLN A 286 25.41 16.43 5.48
C GLN A 286 26.78 15.72 5.58
N PRO A 287 27.91 16.46 5.48
CA PRO A 287 29.26 15.88 5.54
C PRO A 287 29.61 15.18 6.87
N SER A 288 28.85 15.42 7.93
CA SER A 288 29.05 14.90 9.29
C SER A 288 28.56 13.46 9.50
N ILE A 289 27.87 12.87 8.53
CA ILE A 289 27.41 11.47 8.61
C ILE A 289 28.35 10.60 7.75
N GLU A 290 29.14 9.75 8.42
CA GLU A 290 29.96 8.72 7.77
C GLU A 290 29.07 7.82 6.89
N GLY A 291 29.45 7.63 5.62
CA GLY A 291 28.66 6.86 4.64
C GLY A 291 27.65 7.69 3.82
N ALA A 292 28.11 8.79 3.23
CA ALA A 292 27.29 9.72 2.43
C ALA A 292 26.35 9.01 1.42
N ILE A 293 25.05 9.00 1.74
CA ILE A 293 24.01 8.53 0.83
C ILE A 293 23.75 9.62 -0.20
N ARG A 294 23.90 9.28 -1.49
CA ARG A 294 23.45 10.12 -2.60
C ARG A 294 22.04 9.69 -2.99
N ILE A 295 21.07 10.60 -2.85
CA ILE A 295 19.70 10.35 -3.30
C ILE A 295 19.50 11.07 -4.63
N ARG A 296 19.10 10.34 -5.68
CA ARG A 296 18.73 10.96 -6.94
C ARG A 296 17.30 11.51 -6.84
N ALA A 297 17.14 12.82 -6.82
CA ALA A 297 15.87 13.48 -6.98
C ALA A 297 15.57 13.64 -8.47
N ARG A 298 14.57 12.92 -8.99
CA ARG A 298 14.11 13.11 -10.39
C ARG A 298 13.18 14.31 -10.46
N ARG A 299 13.15 15.02 -11.58
CA ARG A 299 12.17 16.08 -11.83
C ARG A 299 10.75 15.57 -11.54
N ASN A 300 9.97 16.38 -10.83
CA ASN A 300 8.62 16.11 -10.31
C ASN A 300 8.53 15.07 -9.18
N SER A 301 9.64 14.48 -8.72
CA SER A 301 9.62 13.67 -7.49
C SER A 301 9.47 14.57 -6.27
N ARG A 302 8.67 14.14 -5.29
CA ARG A 302 8.53 14.87 -4.03
C ARG A 302 9.47 14.32 -2.99
N HIS A 303 10.09 15.23 -2.25
CA HIS A 303 11.05 14.98 -1.18
C HIS A 303 10.56 15.68 0.08
N LEU A 304 10.95 15.16 1.22
CA LEU A 304 10.64 15.78 2.50
C LEU A 304 11.88 16.46 3.06
N LEU A 305 11.73 17.73 3.39
CA LEU A 305 12.75 18.63 3.90
C LEU A 305 12.47 18.89 5.36
N VAL A 306 13.39 18.55 6.26
CA VAL A 306 13.27 18.91 7.67
C VAL A 306 13.84 20.31 7.83
N GLN A 307 13.05 21.25 8.37
CA GLN A 307 13.60 22.52 8.81
C GLN A 307 14.54 22.26 9.99
N ASP A 308 15.80 22.68 9.86
CA ASP A 308 16.81 22.59 10.91
C ASP A 308 17.09 24.00 11.43
N ASP A 309 16.68 24.27 12.67
CA ASP A 309 16.89 25.56 13.33
C ASP A 309 18.29 25.65 13.98
N SER A 310 19.17 24.64 13.81
CA SER A 310 20.52 24.68 14.36
C SER A 310 21.43 25.63 13.56
N ALA A 311 21.92 26.67 14.22
CA ALA A 311 22.85 27.65 13.63
C ALA A 311 24.19 27.06 13.15
N SER A 312 24.46 25.78 13.45
CA SER A 312 25.69 25.05 13.14
C SER A 312 25.63 24.21 11.86
N SER A 313 24.46 24.08 11.22
CA SER A 313 24.35 23.33 9.97
C SER A 313 24.81 24.20 8.79
N PRO A 314 25.62 23.70 7.84
CA PRO A 314 25.96 24.45 6.64
C PRO A 314 24.67 24.62 5.82
N GLY A 315 24.13 25.83 5.78
CA GLY A 315 22.90 26.13 5.06
C GLY A 315 22.95 25.64 3.61
N TYR A 316 22.20 24.58 3.30
CA TYR A 316 22.01 24.13 1.94
C TYR A 316 20.88 24.93 1.31
N VAL A 317 21.17 25.62 0.20
CA VAL A 317 20.20 26.41 -0.58
C VAL A 317 19.27 25.44 -1.35
N ALA A 318 18.39 24.75 -0.62
CA ALA A 318 17.37 23.85 -1.18
C ALA A 318 16.25 24.63 -1.88
N GLY A 319 16.02 25.90 -1.49
CA GLY A 319 14.92 26.72 -2.01
C GLY A 319 14.90 26.91 -3.53
N ARG A 320 16.07 26.99 -4.18
CA ARG A 320 16.14 27.12 -5.66
C ARG A 320 15.90 25.81 -6.41
N LEU A 321 16.10 24.65 -5.77
CA LEU A 321 15.98 23.32 -6.41
C LEU A 321 14.56 22.75 -6.36
N PHE A 322 13.69 23.29 -5.50
CA PHE A 322 12.40 22.70 -5.17
C PHE A 322 11.17 23.60 -5.43
N GLY A 323 11.36 24.77 -6.04
CA GLY A 323 10.28 25.63 -6.52
C GLY A 323 9.33 26.17 -5.45
N ALA A 324 9.65 26.02 -4.17
CA ALA A 324 8.90 26.61 -3.08
C ALA A 324 9.46 28.01 -2.77
N GLU A 325 8.58 28.99 -2.54
CA GLU A 325 8.92 30.22 -1.82
C GLU A 325 9.26 29.84 -0.38
N LEU A 326 10.47 29.33 -0.16
CA LEU A 326 10.96 29.05 1.18
C LEU A 326 11.34 30.39 1.83
N PRO A 327 10.97 30.63 3.10
CA PRO A 327 11.40 31.82 3.82
C PRO A 327 12.93 31.98 3.74
N ALA A 328 13.38 33.20 3.46
CA ALA A 328 14.81 33.50 3.42
C ALA A 328 15.47 33.13 4.75
N GLY A 329 16.60 32.40 4.70
CA GLY A 329 17.39 32.05 5.88
C GLY A 329 17.13 30.69 6.52
N CYS A 330 16.18 29.88 6.02
CA CYS A 330 15.94 28.53 6.55
C CYS A 330 16.96 27.50 6.02
N GLN A 331 17.50 26.67 6.92
CA GLN A 331 18.36 25.54 6.59
C GLN A 331 17.51 24.26 6.55
N TYR A 332 17.68 23.43 5.51
CA TYR A 332 16.90 22.21 5.33
C TYR A 332 17.80 20.99 5.29
N LEU A 333 17.53 19.99 6.14
CA LEU A 333 18.18 18.70 6.12
C LEU A 333 17.43 17.73 5.19
N PHE A 334 18.20 17.01 4.37
CA PHE A 334 17.70 15.87 3.60
C PHE A 334 17.68 14.65 4.49
N ARG A 335 16.56 14.39 5.16
CA ARG A 335 16.33 13.05 5.70
C ARG A 335 15.89 12.13 4.54
N PRO A 336 16.47 10.92 4.35
CA PRO A 336 16.20 10.00 3.23
C PRO A 336 14.76 9.47 3.07
N HIS A 337 13.74 10.13 3.60
CA HIS A 337 12.64 9.41 4.22
C HIS A 337 11.28 9.50 3.55
N TRP A 338 11.15 10.21 2.43
CA TRP A 338 9.85 10.32 1.78
C TRP A 338 10.05 10.61 0.29
N THR A 339 10.16 9.57 -0.53
CA THR A 339 9.95 9.72 -1.97
C THR A 339 8.47 9.44 -2.27
N PHE A 340 7.70 10.46 -2.66
CA PHE A 340 6.35 10.22 -3.17
C PHE A 340 6.46 9.98 -4.67
N ASP A 341 6.37 8.72 -5.10
CA ASP A 341 6.26 8.40 -6.51
C ASP A 341 4.79 8.45 -6.95
N ARG A 342 4.47 9.41 -7.84
CA ARG A 342 3.15 9.54 -8.47
C ARG A 342 2.93 8.53 -9.59
N ALA A 343 3.98 7.86 -10.08
CA ALA A 343 3.90 7.00 -11.26
C ALA A 343 3.10 5.70 -11.05
N GLN A 344 2.70 5.38 -9.80
CA GLN A 344 1.87 4.22 -9.51
C GLN A 344 0.36 4.49 -9.59
N PHE A 345 -0.07 5.73 -9.85
CA PHE A 345 -1.48 6.14 -9.79
C PHE A 345 -1.96 6.99 -10.98
N ARG A 346 -1.31 6.87 -12.14
CA ARG A 346 -1.81 7.42 -13.40
C ARG A 346 -2.19 6.31 -14.36
#